data_AF-A0A679JH43-F1
#
_entry.id   AF-A0A679JH43-F1
#
_cell.length_a   1.000
_cell.length_b   1.000
_cell.length_c   1.000
_cell.angle_alpha   90.00
_cell.angle_beta   90.00
_cell.angle_gamma   90.00
#
_symmetry.space_group_name_H-M   'P 1'
#
loop_
_entity.id
_entity.type
_entity.pdbx_description
1 polymer ?
#
loop_
_entity_poly.entity_id
_entity_poly.type
_entity_poly.pdbx_seq_one_letter_code
_entity_poly.pdbx_strand_id
1 'polypeptide(L)'
;MGKSLIVFLAVLFCTAGAVVRAEAQTPLGEDECADVWKKAGGHNLSPDQAKPFIKSFVQLDTDKDGSINWEEFKAGCANGLVIKK
;
A
#
# COMPACT_ATOMS: atom_id res chain seq x y z
N MET A 1 37.92 -44.83 33.51
CA MET A 1 37.80 -43.66 32.60
C MET A 1 36.31 -43.46 32.35
N GLY A 2 35.64 -42.31 32.45
CA GLY A 2 36.01 -40.94 32.76
C GLY A 2 34.78 -40.22 33.34
N LYS A 3 35.03 -39.17 34.13
CA LYS A 3 34.02 -38.32 34.79
C LYS A 3 33.66 -37.16 33.87
N SER A 4 32.37 -36.78 33.88
CA SER A 4 31.79 -35.47 33.53
C SER A 4 32.03 -34.90 32.12
N LEU A 5 30.98 -34.29 31.55
CA LEU A 5 30.89 -32.85 31.21
C LEU A 5 29.85 -32.57 30.09
N ILE A 6 29.04 -31.53 30.31
CA ILE A 6 28.35 -30.64 29.33
C ILE A 6 27.08 -31.25 28.70
N VAL A 7 25.84 -30.97 29.15
CA VAL A 7 25.03 -29.72 29.14
C VAL A 7 24.98 -29.06 27.75
N PHE A 8 23.82 -28.50 27.37
CA PHE A 8 23.52 -27.83 26.08
C PHE A 8 23.23 -28.83 24.94
N LEU A 9 22.06 -28.83 24.32
CA LEU A 9 21.36 -27.66 23.82
C LEU A 9 19.88 -28.01 23.58
N ALA A 10 19.01 -27.61 24.51
CA ALA A 10 17.60 -27.41 24.19
C ALA A 10 17.52 -26.14 23.34
N VAL A 11 17.42 -26.29 22.01
CA VAL A 11 16.92 -25.18 21.17
C VAL A 11 15.43 -25.40 20.99
N LEU A 12 14.70 -24.94 21.99
CA LEU A 12 13.29 -24.62 21.90
C LEU A 12 13.18 -23.36 21.02
N PHE A 13 13.21 -23.50 19.70
CA PHE A 13 12.89 -22.38 18.81
C PHE A 13 11.37 -22.34 18.61
N CYS A 14 10.68 -21.80 19.62
CA CYS A 14 9.42 -21.10 19.40
C CYS A 14 9.74 -19.86 18.55
N THR A 15 9.89 -20.01 17.24
CA THR A 15 9.67 -18.85 16.37
C THR A 15 8.19 -18.60 16.35
N ALA A 16 7.79 -17.64 17.17
CA ALA A 16 6.56 -16.91 17.02
C ALA A 16 6.33 -16.65 15.54
N GLY A 17 5.34 -17.33 14.97
CA GLY A 17 4.79 -16.97 13.69
C GLY A 17 4.16 -15.60 13.84
N ALA A 18 4.95 -14.54 13.67
CA ALA A 18 4.42 -13.28 13.19
C ALA A 18 3.96 -13.57 11.76
N VAL A 19 2.70 -14.00 11.66
CA VAL A 19 1.94 -13.98 10.42
C VAL A 19 2.05 -12.53 9.95
N VAL A 20 2.88 -12.29 8.93
CA VAL A 20 2.99 -10.98 8.30
C VAL A 20 1.58 -10.70 7.78
N ARG A 21 0.92 -9.77 8.48
CA ARG A 21 -0.40 -9.28 8.13
C ARG A 21 -0.29 -8.79 6.69
N ALA A 22 -1.14 -9.31 5.81
CA ALA A 22 -1.34 -8.71 4.50
C ALA A 22 -1.56 -7.22 4.75
N GLU A 23 -0.65 -6.38 4.27
CA GLU A 23 -0.74 -4.95 4.45
C GLU A 23 -1.91 -4.46 3.59
N ALA A 24 -3.11 -4.55 4.16
CA ALA A 24 -4.25 -3.78 3.73
C ALA A 24 -3.81 -2.33 3.91
N GLN A 25 -3.25 -1.77 2.84
CA GLN A 25 -2.79 -0.40 2.74
C GLN A 25 -3.91 0.47 3.32
N THR A 26 -3.65 1.06 4.49
CA THR A 26 -4.58 1.99 5.09
C THR A 26 -4.86 3.09 4.08
N PRO A 27 -6.11 3.56 3.95
CA PRO A 27 -6.42 4.71 3.13
C PRO A 27 -5.41 5.82 3.40
N LEU A 28 -4.83 6.39 2.34
CA LEU A 28 -3.89 7.50 2.49
C LEU A 28 -4.61 8.64 3.20
N GLY A 29 -3.95 9.25 4.19
CA GLY A 29 -4.45 10.48 4.80
C GLY A 29 -4.62 11.57 3.75
N GLU A 30 -5.53 12.52 3.99
CA GLU A 30 -5.86 13.57 3.02
C GLU A 30 -4.64 14.36 2.53
N ASP A 31 -3.71 14.67 3.44
CA ASP A 31 -2.45 15.36 3.10
C ASP A 31 -1.58 14.55 2.14
N GLU A 32 -1.43 13.25 2.39
CA GLU A 32 -0.63 12.37 1.53
C GLU A 32 -1.30 12.15 0.18
N CYS A 33 -2.63 12.05 0.16
CA CYS A 33 -3.39 11.96 -1.08
C CYS A 33 -3.16 13.21 -1.96
N ALA A 34 -3.20 14.40 -1.38
CA ALA A 34 -2.93 15.64 -2.09
C ALA A 34 -1.48 15.70 -2.63
N ASP A 35 -0.52 15.15 -1.90
CA ASP A 35 0.87 15.09 -2.31
C ASP A 35 1.07 14.14 -3.52
N VAL A 36 0.41 12.99 -3.52
CA VAL A 36 0.41 12.05 -4.65
C VAL A 36 -0.29 12.67 -5.86
N TRP A 37 -1.42 13.36 -5.67
CA TRP A 37 -2.13 14.06 -6.74
C TRP A 37 -1.24 15.08 -7.46
N LYS A 38 -0.49 15.88 -6.70
CA LYS A 38 0.48 16.84 -7.25
C LYS A 38 1.59 16.14 -8.05
N LYS A 39 2.09 15.00 -7.55
CA LYS A 39 3.11 14.19 -8.24
C LYS A 39 2.59 13.57 -9.54
N ALA A 40 1.31 13.21 -9.59
CA ALA A 40 0.70 12.65 -10.78
C ALA A 40 0.50 13.68 -11.90
N GLY A 41 0.38 14.97 -11.55
CA GLY A 41 0.24 16.07 -12.51
C GLY A 41 -0.65 17.21 -12.00
N GLY A 42 -1.45 16.96 -10.95
CA GLY A 42 -2.25 17.98 -10.28
C GLY A 42 -3.50 18.46 -11.03
N HIS A 43 -3.80 17.92 -12.22
CA HIS A 43 -4.97 18.25 -13.03
C HIS A 43 -5.34 17.05 -13.91
N ASN A 44 -6.63 16.91 -14.27
CA ASN A 44 -7.23 15.92 -15.19
C ASN A 44 -6.25 14.83 -15.66
N LEU A 45 -5.99 13.85 -14.79
CA LEU A 45 -4.94 12.88 -15.03
C LEU A 45 -5.38 11.94 -16.14
N SER A 46 -4.60 11.90 -17.21
CA SER A 46 -4.76 10.86 -18.23
C SER A 46 -4.47 9.48 -17.63
N PRO A 47 -4.96 8.39 -18.24
CA PRO A 47 -4.72 7.04 -17.76
C PRO A 47 -3.25 6.73 -17.51
N ASP A 48 -2.35 7.20 -18.38
CA ASP A 48 -0.91 6.99 -18.24
C ASP A 48 -0.27 7.76 -17.08
N GLN A 49 -0.83 8.93 -16.73
CA GLN A 49 -0.39 9.72 -15.57
C GLN A 49 -0.88 9.10 -14.26
N ALA A 50 -2.11 8.57 -14.25
CA ALA A 50 -2.74 8.03 -13.06
C ALA A 50 -2.27 6.60 -12.73
N LYS A 51 -2.07 5.74 -13.74
CA LYS A 51 -1.62 4.33 -13.62
C LYS A 51 -0.52 4.06 -12.57
N PRO A 52 0.58 4.84 -12.49
CA PRO A 52 1.63 4.56 -11.51
C PRO A 52 1.24 4.85 -10.05
N PHE A 53 0.17 5.62 -9.83
CA PHE A 53 -0.29 6.07 -8.50
C PHE A 53 -1.61 5.45 -8.07
N ILE A 54 -2.25 4.62 -8.91
CA ILE A 54 -3.55 4.01 -8.62
C ILE A 54 -3.56 2.52 -8.92
N LYS A 55 -4.42 1.78 -8.24
CA LYS A 55 -4.62 0.33 -8.45
C LYS A 55 -5.46 0.03 -9.68
N SER A 56 -6.48 0.85 -9.93
CA SER A 56 -7.42 0.65 -11.01
C SER A 56 -7.98 1.98 -11.49
N PHE A 57 -7.71 2.30 -12.76
CA PHE A 57 -8.28 3.48 -13.43
C PHE A 57 -9.80 3.36 -13.55
N VAL A 58 -10.29 2.19 -13.99
CA VAL A 58 -11.73 1.94 -14.21
C VAL A 58 -12.57 2.05 -12.94
N GLN A 59 -11.97 1.86 -11.76
CA GLN A 59 -12.67 2.04 -10.48
C GLN A 59 -12.63 3.49 -9.97
N LEU A 60 -11.65 4.29 -10.41
CA LEU A 60 -11.56 5.70 -10.05
C LEU A 60 -12.36 6.58 -11.02
N ASP A 61 -12.31 6.28 -12.32
CA ASP A 61 -13.00 6.97 -13.42
C ASP A 61 -14.50 6.59 -13.39
N THR A 62 -15.23 7.25 -12.51
CA THR A 62 -16.63 6.93 -12.21
C THR A 62 -17.59 7.52 -13.23
N ASP A 63 -17.25 8.68 -13.79
CA ASP A 63 -18.01 9.33 -14.85
C ASP A 63 -17.64 8.81 -16.25
N LYS A 64 -16.53 8.07 -16.36
CA LYS A 64 -16.03 7.44 -17.59
C LYS A 64 -15.68 8.45 -18.66
N ASP A 65 -15.21 9.63 -18.23
CA ASP A 65 -14.75 10.68 -19.14
C ASP A 65 -13.36 10.37 -19.73
N GLY A 66 -12.69 9.33 -19.21
CA GLY A 66 -11.37 8.90 -19.65
C GLY A 66 -10.21 9.65 -19.00
N SER A 67 -10.48 10.41 -17.95
CA SER A 67 -9.51 11.09 -17.09
C SER A 67 -9.86 10.89 -15.61
N ILE A 68 -8.93 11.17 -14.71
CA ILE A 68 -9.22 11.25 -13.28
C ILE A 68 -9.16 12.70 -12.84
N ASN A 69 -10.28 13.22 -12.32
CA ASN A 69 -10.31 14.53 -11.68
C ASN A 69 -9.95 14.44 -10.17
N TRP A 70 -9.86 15.59 -9.49
CA TRP A 70 -9.48 15.62 -8.08
C TRP A 70 -10.48 14.90 -7.15
N GLU A 71 -11.77 14.98 -7.45
CA GLU A 71 -12.81 14.38 -6.61
C GLU A 71 -12.75 12.85 -6.68
N GLU A 72 -12.56 12.31 -7.89
CA GLU A 72 -12.36 10.88 -8.15
C GLU A 72 -11.08 10.35 -7.52
N PHE A 73 -9.98 11.11 -7.65
CA PHE A 73 -8.72 10.74 -7.02
C PHE A 73 -8.81 10.71 -5.50
N LYS A 74 -9.45 11.72 -4.91
CA LYS A 74 -9.68 11.79 -3.46
C LYS A 74 -10.57 10.64 -2.98
N ALA A 75 -11.65 10.34 -3.71
CA ALA A 75 -12.48 9.17 -3.42
C ALA A 75 -11.65 7.89 -3.51
N GLY A 76 -10.79 7.76 -4.52
CA GLY A 76 -9.82 6.68 -4.66
C GLY A 76 -8.90 6.53 -3.44
N CYS A 77 -8.37 7.64 -2.90
CA CYS A 77 -7.55 7.62 -1.69
C CYS A 77 -8.31 7.07 -0.48
N ALA A 78 -9.55 7.55 -0.25
CA ALA A 78 -10.39 7.09 0.85
C ALA A 78 -10.77 5.60 0.73
N ASN A 79 -10.88 5.10 -0.51
CA ASN A 79 -11.17 3.70 -0.81
C ASN A 79 -9.90 2.82 -0.88
N GLY A 80 -8.71 3.37 -0.63
CA GLY A 80 -7.44 2.63 -0.71
C GLY A 80 -7.07 2.19 -2.12
N LEU A 81 -7.57 2.88 -3.15
CA LEU A 81 -7.26 2.65 -4.56
C LEU A 81 -6.04 3.46 -5.02
N VAL A 82 -5.64 4.49 -4.28
CA VAL A 82 -4.43 5.27 -4.54
C VAL A 82 -3.25 4.67 -3.76
N ILE A 83 -2.10 4.55 -4.42
CA ILE A 83 -0.86 4.04 -3.85
C ILE A 83 0.20 5.13 -3.82
N LYS A 84 0.91 5.19 -2.70
CA LYS A 84 2.11 6.01 -2.56
C LYS A 84 3.31 5.18 -3.03
N LYS A 85 4.06 5.71 -3.99
CA LYS A 85 5.38 5.19 -4.34
C LYS A 85 6.46 5.81 -3.47
#